data_AF-A0A140L4L3-F1
#
_entry.id   AF-A0A140L4L3-F1
#
_cell.length_a   1.000
_cell.length_b   1.000
_cell.length_c   1.000
_cell.angle_alpha   90.00
_cell.angle_beta   90.00
_cell.angle_gamma   90.00
#
_symmetry.space_group_name_H-M   'P 1'
#
loop_
_entity.id
_entity.type
_entity.pdbx_description
1 polymer ?
#
loop_
_entity_poly.entity_id
_entity_poly.type
_entity_poly.pdbx_seq_one_letter_code
_entity_poly.pdbx_strand_id
1 'polypeptide(L)'
;MLKMKKLFSMLLVALFVFSLTVAYGEETKTKYPNEVMAEVGPDSPAYGPNTKEGEFIDETKTENESISKSPNEITVFIDGRQVNFPDTKPYIKNGRTLVPIRFVSQEMGAKVNWNNTKREVLIEKGGKKISLKIWSKEVYVNGTKKVIDVPAELKNGRTMVPLRFISEAFGANVRWIDAERKVVINTK
;
A
#
# COMPACT_ATOMS: atom_id res chain seq x y z
N MET A 1 11.52 -76.54 22.23
CA MET A 1 11.23 -75.27 21.54
C MET A 1 12.13 -74.19 22.11
N LEU A 2 13.04 -73.68 21.29
CA LEU A 2 14.26 -72.95 21.67
C LEU A 2 14.21 -71.54 21.04
N LYS A 3 14.75 -70.56 21.77
CA LYS A 3 15.08 -69.17 21.39
C LYS A 3 14.06 -68.07 21.71
N MET A 4 13.98 -67.74 23.00
CA MET A 4 14.10 -66.34 23.44
C MET A 4 15.57 -65.91 23.35
N LYS A 5 15.80 -64.60 23.20
CA LYS A 5 17.09 -63.87 23.18
C LYS A 5 17.73 -63.65 21.81
N LYS A 6 17.29 -62.58 21.13
CA LYS A 6 18.19 -61.65 20.43
C LYS A 6 18.07 -60.32 21.18
N LEU A 7 18.96 -60.08 22.14
CA LEU A 7 20.22 -59.34 21.97
C LEU A 7 19.98 -57.84 21.75
N PHE A 8 19.97 -57.16 22.90
CA PHE A 8 20.50 -55.81 23.07
C PHE A 8 21.83 -55.67 22.29
N SER A 9 21.86 -54.80 21.30
CA SER A 9 23.08 -54.23 20.70
C SER A 9 22.64 -52.93 20.02
N MET A 10 22.72 -51.80 20.72
CA MET A 10 23.89 -50.90 20.75
C MET A 10 23.83 -49.85 19.63
N LEU A 11 23.40 -48.65 20.04
CA LEU A 11 23.99 -47.35 19.72
C LEU A 11 23.72 -46.70 18.34
N LEU A 12 23.19 -45.47 18.41
CA LEU A 12 23.68 -44.22 17.77
C LEU A 12 22.63 -43.42 16.95
N VAL A 13 22.47 -42.14 17.33
CA VAL A 13 21.92 -40.96 16.57
C VAL A 13 20.41 -40.99 16.23
N ALA A 14 19.55 -40.03 16.54
CA ALA A 14 19.70 -38.59 16.72
C ALA A 14 18.65 -38.05 17.71
N LEU A 15 19.09 -37.19 18.64
CA LEU A 15 18.21 -36.25 19.31
C LEU A 15 17.63 -35.27 18.27
N PHE A 16 16.31 -35.22 18.15
CA PHE A 16 15.63 -34.08 17.52
C PHE A 16 14.31 -33.82 18.26
N VAL A 17 14.42 -33.24 19.46
CA VAL A 17 13.28 -32.58 20.11
C VAL A 17 13.61 -31.09 20.14
N PHE A 18 13.34 -30.45 19.01
CA PHE A 18 13.49 -29.02 18.82
C PHE A 18 12.35 -28.32 19.55
N SER A 19 12.54 -28.07 20.85
CA SER A 19 11.68 -27.19 21.63
C SER A 19 11.96 -25.75 21.22
N LEU A 20 11.17 -25.19 20.31
CA LEU A 20 11.10 -23.74 20.12
C LEU A 20 10.25 -23.13 21.24
N THR A 21 10.90 -22.76 22.34
CA THR A 21 10.42 -21.63 23.15
C THR A 21 10.76 -20.37 22.36
N VAL A 22 9.76 -19.73 21.76
CA VAL A 22 9.89 -18.34 21.34
C VAL A 22 9.65 -17.50 22.57
N ALA A 23 10.73 -16.99 23.16
CA ALA A 23 10.66 -15.94 24.16
C ALA A 23 10.09 -14.67 23.49
N TYR A 24 8.89 -14.28 23.91
CA TYR A 24 8.35 -12.94 23.64
C TYR A 24 9.01 -11.99 24.65
N GLY A 25 9.86 -11.08 24.16
CA GLY A 25 10.62 -10.17 25.00
C GLY A 25 10.82 -8.80 24.34
N GLU A 26 10.03 -7.85 24.85
CA GLU A 26 10.16 -6.38 24.90
C GLU A 26 10.07 -5.53 23.62
N GLU A 27 9.03 -4.68 23.64
CA GLU A 27 8.84 -3.52 22.78
C GLU A 27 9.91 -2.46 23.05
N THR A 28 10.66 -2.08 22.02
CA THR A 28 11.41 -0.82 22.03
C THR A 28 10.73 0.18 21.12
N LYS A 29 10.19 1.21 21.77
CA LYS A 29 9.55 2.39 21.20
C LYS A 29 10.62 3.30 20.58
N THR A 30 10.66 3.39 19.26
CA THR A 30 11.36 4.47 18.53
C THR A 30 10.43 4.95 17.41
N LYS A 31 9.54 5.92 17.69
CA LYS A 31 9.75 7.35 17.44
C LYS A 31 10.68 7.56 16.26
N TYR A 32 10.11 7.68 15.05
CA TYR A 32 10.80 8.05 13.81
C TYR A 32 11.95 9.05 14.06
N PRO A 33 13.21 8.65 13.91
CA PRO A 33 14.28 9.57 13.60
C PRO A 33 14.65 9.34 12.14
N ASN A 34 14.38 10.36 11.33
CA ASN A 34 15.03 10.48 10.04
C ASN A 34 16.54 10.56 10.29
N GLU A 35 17.32 9.64 9.73
CA GLU A 35 18.68 9.94 9.32
C GLU A 35 19.08 8.99 8.19
N VAL A 36 19.54 9.63 7.12
CA VAL A 36 19.74 9.11 5.78
C VAL A 36 21.21 8.78 5.68
N MET A 37 21.59 7.52 5.49
CA MET A 37 22.93 7.16 5.01
C MET A 37 22.82 5.90 4.16
N ALA A 38 22.72 6.09 2.84
CA ALA A 38 23.11 5.05 1.89
C ALA A 38 23.71 5.75 0.68
N GLU A 39 24.92 5.32 0.40
CA GLU A 39 25.93 5.94 -0.45
C GLU A 39 25.54 5.93 -1.92
N VAL A 40 26.05 6.94 -2.61
CA VAL A 40 25.85 7.21 -4.03
C VAL A 40 26.84 6.37 -4.83
N GLY A 41 26.34 5.53 -5.75
CA GLY A 41 27.11 4.90 -6.82
C GLY A 41 26.59 5.39 -8.18
N PRO A 42 27.47 5.69 -9.15
CA PRO A 42 27.17 6.55 -10.29
C PRO A 42 26.45 5.77 -11.39
N ASP A 43 25.43 6.39 -11.98
CA ASP A 43 25.11 6.36 -13.42
C ASP A 43 23.66 6.81 -13.64
N SER A 44 23.46 8.13 -13.67
CA SER A 44 22.47 8.73 -14.56
C SER A 44 22.76 10.22 -14.78
N PRO A 45 22.60 10.70 -16.03
CA PRO A 45 23.38 11.80 -16.57
C PRO A 45 22.97 13.18 -16.06
N ALA A 46 23.97 14.05 -16.00
CA ALA A 46 23.92 15.45 -15.63
C ALA A 46 22.86 16.24 -16.41
N TYR A 47 21.98 16.90 -15.67
CA TYR A 47 21.34 18.13 -16.10
C TYR A 47 21.74 19.22 -15.10
N GLY A 48 22.82 19.94 -15.42
CA GLY A 48 23.18 21.15 -14.70
C GLY A 48 22.16 22.26 -14.99
N PRO A 49 22.04 23.23 -14.09
CA PRO A 49 22.23 24.59 -14.57
C PRO A 49 23.13 25.44 -13.66
N ASN A 50 24.10 26.12 -14.28
CA ASN A 50 24.68 27.36 -13.78
C ASN A 50 23.57 28.40 -13.63
N THR A 51 23.41 29.06 -12.48
CA THR A 51 22.96 30.46 -12.47
C THR A 51 23.43 31.18 -11.22
N LYS A 52 23.97 32.38 -11.46
CA LYS A 52 24.54 33.32 -10.51
C LYS A 52 23.45 33.98 -9.67
N GLU A 53 23.81 34.31 -8.44
CA GLU A 53 23.07 35.22 -7.56
C GLU A 53 22.94 36.62 -8.19
N GLY A 54 21.76 37.24 -8.05
CA GLY A 54 21.55 38.64 -8.40
C GLY A 54 20.11 39.03 -8.72
N GLU A 55 19.39 39.44 -7.66
CA GLU A 55 18.59 40.67 -7.59
C GLU A 55 17.15 40.78 -8.16
N PHE A 56 16.35 41.53 -7.37
CA PHE A 56 15.01 42.11 -7.58
C PHE A 56 13.77 41.24 -7.32
N ILE A 57 13.21 41.43 -6.11
CA ILE A 57 11.81 41.20 -5.78
C ILE A 57 10.99 42.43 -6.21
N ASP A 58 10.09 42.24 -7.17
CA ASP A 58 9.02 43.20 -7.48
C ASP A 58 7.73 42.69 -6.84
N GLU A 59 7.29 43.38 -5.79
CA GLU A 59 5.99 43.19 -5.16
C GLU A 59 4.92 43.75 -6.09
N THR A 60 4.09 42.89 -6.70
CA THR A 60 2.64 43.09 -6.93
C THR A 60 2.10 42.13 -8.01
N LYS A 61 1.49 41.02 -7.61
CA LYS A 61 0.18 40.59 -8.17
C LYS A 61 -0.35 39.34 -7.50
N THR A 62 -1.39 39.54 -6.70
CA THR A 62 -2.37 38.52 -6.38
C THR A 62 -3.16 38.20 -7.65
N GLU A 63 -2.84 37.10 -8.31
CA GLU A 63 -3.72 36.49 -9.32
C GLU A 63 -4.18 35.12 -8.79
N ASN A 64 -5.38 35.15 -8.23
CA ASN A 64 -6.41 34.11 -8.32
C ASN A 64 -6.10 32.97 -9.32
N GLU A 65 -5.40 31.93 -8.87
CA GLU A 65 -5.33 30.66 -9.58
C GLU A 65 -6.73 30.03 -9.69
N SER A 66 -7.40 30.32 -10.80
CA SER A 66 -8.47 29.49 -11.32
C SER A 66 -7.85 28.14 -11.67
N ILE A 67 -7.90 27.19 -10.74
CA ILE A 67 -7.50 25.79 -10.98
C ILE A 67 -8.42 25.26 -12.08
N SER A 68 -7.94 25.28 -13.32
CA SER A 68 -8.63 24.67 -14.45
C SER A 68 -8.60 23.16 -14.24
N LYS A 69 -9.67 22.64 -13.64
CA LYS A 69 -9.90 21.20 -13.49
C LYS A 69 -9.77 20.59 -14.88
N SER A 70 -8.72 19.80 -15.10
CA SER A 70 -8.53 19.10 -16.36
C SER A 70 -9.78 18.26 -16.62
N PRO A 71 -10.40 18.31 -17.81
CA PRO A 71 -11.69 17.65 -18.10
C PRO A 71 -11.65 16.13 -17.88
N ASN A 72 -10.46 15.56 -17.71
CA ASN A 72 -10.22 14.15 -17.48
C ASN A 72 -9.75 13.76 -16.07
N GLU A 73 -9.69 14.69 -15.12
CA GLU A 73 -9.29 14.36 -13.76
C GLU A 73 -10.43 13.69 -12.99
N ILE A 74 -10.12 12.54 -12.38
CA ILE A 74 -11.05 11.82 -11.52
C ILE A 74 -10.88 12.32 -10.09
N THR A 75 -11.99 12.75 -9.50
CA THR A 75 -12.03 13.19 -8.10
C THR A 75 -12.65 12.10 -7.22
N VAL A 76 -12.16 11.97 -5.99
CA VAL A 76 -12.65 10.98 -5.03
C VAL A 76 -13.04 11.70 -3.74
N PHE A 77 -14.23 11.43 -3.24
CA PHE A 77 -14.75 11.96 -1.99
C PHE A 77 -15.08 10.82 -1.03
N ILE A 78 -14.73 10.98 0.23
CA ILE A 78 -15.07 10.06 1.33
C ILE A 78 -15.78 10.86 2.40
N ASP A 79 -17.04 10.51 2.67
CA ASP A 79 -17.89 11.20 3.65
C ASP A 79 -17.91 12.72 3.45
N GLY A 80 -18.04 13.15 2.19
CA GLY A 80 -18.06 14.56 1.78
C GLY A 80 -16.68 15.24 1.69
N ARG A 81 -15.59 14.60 2.12
CA ARG A 81 -14.23 15.15 2.06
C ARG A 81 -13.49 14.67 0.81
N GLN A 82 -12.90 15.59 0.05
CA GLN A 82 -12.10 15.22 -1.12
C GLN A 82 -10.77 14.61 -0.70
N VAL A 83 -10.42 13.47 -1.30
CA VAL A 83 -9.12 12.82 -1.11
C VAL A 83 -8.08 13.52 -1.98
N ASN A 84 -6.97 13.93 -1.36
CA ASN A 84 -5.83 14.48 -2.10
C ASN A 84 -4.90 13.37 -2.60
N PHE A 85 -4.47 13.50 -3.86
CA PHE A 85 -3.53 12.59 -4.52
C PHE A 85 -2.35 13.41 -5.06
N PRO A 86 -1.28 13.59 -4.26
CA PRO A 86 -0.23 14.56 -4.57
C PRO A 86 0.66 14.15 -5.76
N ASP A 87 0.89 12.86 -5.97
CA ASP A 87 1.92 12.37 -6.89
C ASP A 87 1.41 11.35 -7.93
N THR A 88 0.33 10.63 -7.63
CA THR A 88 -0.29 9.71 -8.59
C THR A 88 -1.79 9.88 -8.58
N LYS A 89 -2.34 10.39 -9.68
CA LYS A 89 -3.78 10.63 -9.83
C LYS A 89 -4.56 9.33 -10.10
N PRO A 90 -5.83 9.24 -9.68
CA PRO A 90 -6.72 8.17 -10.10
C PRO A 90 -6.91 8.11 -11.61
N TYR A 91 -7.17 6.92 -12.16
CA TYR A 91 -7.47 6.73 -13.58
C TYR A 91 -8.42 5.56 -13.80
N ILE A 92 -9.02 5.49 -14.99
CA ILE A 92 -9.83 4.34 -15.40
C ILE A 92 -8.98 3.38 -16.22
N LYS A 93 -9.04 2.09 -15.88
CA LYS A 93 -8.47 0.99 -16.65
C LYS A 93 -9.48 -0.15 -16.70
N ASN A 94 -9.80 -0.65 -17.90
CA ASN A 94 -10.78 -1.73 -18.11
C ASN A 94 -12.13 -1.48 -17.39
N GLY A 95 -12.64 -0.25 -17.45
CA GLY A 95 -13.91 0.12 -16.80
C GLY A 95 -13.87 0.15 -15.26
N ARG A 96 -12.68 0.13 -14.65
CA ARG A 96 -12.48 0.26 -13.20
C ARG A 96 -11.68 1.51 -12.88
N THR A 97 -12.10 2.25 -11.85
CA THR A 97 -11.33 3.37 -11.31
C THR A 97 -10.25 2.82 -10.38
N LEU A 98 -8.99 3.02 -10.74
CA LEU A 98 -7.83 2.67 -9.95
C LEU A 98 -7.34 3.89 -9.17
N VAL A 99 -6.99 3.67 -7.91
CA VAL A 99 -6.53 4.71 -6.97
C VAL A 99 -5.28 4.27 -6.24
N PRO A 100 -4.41 5.19 -5.81
CA PRO A 100 -3.32 4.85 -4.93
C PRO A 100 -3.90 4.48 -3.56
N ILE A 101 -3.78 3.18 -3.24
CA ILE A 101 -4.58 2.55 -2.20
C ILE A 101 -4.40 3.16 -0.80
N ARG A 102 -3.19 3.68 -0.53
CA ARG A 102 -2.83 4.22 0.77
C ARG A 102 -3.71 5.41 1.15
N PHE A 103 -3.90 6.38 0.25
CA PHE A 103 -4.67 7.58 0.55
C PHE A 103 -6.13 7.27 0.85
N VAL A 104 -6.78 6.46 0.00
CA VAL A 104 -8.19 6.07 0.21
C VAL A 104 -8.36 5.27 1.51
N SER A 105 -7.46 4.31 1.77
CA SER A 105 -7.57 3.48 2.98
C SER A 105 -7.33 4.28 4.26
N GLN A 106 -6.36 5.20 4.28
CA GLN A 106 -6.06 6.04 5.43
C GLN A 106 -7.19 7.05 5.71
N GLU A 107 -7.78 7.65 4.67
CA GLU A 107 -8.95 8.53 4.83
C GLU A 107 -10.17 7.79 5.40
N MET A 108 -10.28 6.48 5.16
CA MET A 108 -11.27 5.60 5.78
C MET A 108 -10.87 5.10 7.18
N GLY A 109 -9.74 5.55 7.74
CA GLY A 109 -9.25 5.20 9.07
C GLY A 109 -8.50 3.86 9.15
N ALA A 110 -8.03 3.31 8.02
CA ALA A 110 -7.26 2.07 8.00
C ALA A 110 -5.75 2.30 8.11
N LYS A 111 -5.05 1.35 8.73
CA LYS A 111 -3.57 1.27 8.71
C LYS A 111 -3.13 0.57 7.43
N VAL A 112 -2.04 1.05 6.82
CA VAL A 112 -1.52 0.53 5.55
C VAL A 112 -0.01 0.28 5.66
N ASN A 113 0.37 -0.99 5.55
CA ASN A 113 1.76 -1.46 5.64
C ASN A 113 2.19 -2.09 4.31
N TRP A 114 3.48 -1.96 4.00
CA TRP A 114 4.11 -2.60 2.85
C TRP A 114 5.01 -3.73 3.34
N ASN A 115 4.84 -4.92 2.77
CA ASN A 115 5.77 -6.03 2.93
C ASN A 115 6.64 -6.12 1.68
N ASN A 116 7.90 -5.71 1.81
CA ASN A 116 8.83 -5.67 0.68
C ASN A 116 9.18 -7.06 0.17
N THR A 117 9.43 -8.02 1.07
CA THR A 117 9.80 -9.40 0.74
C THR A 117 8.71 -10.10 -0.07
N LYS A 118 7.44 -9.88 0.28
CA LYS A 118 6.29 -10.49 -0.40
C LYS A 118 5.73 -9.66 -1.55
N ARG A 119 6.20 -8.41 -1.70
CA ARG A 119 5.62 -7.39 -2.58
C ARG A 119 4.11 -7.27 -2.37
N GLU A 120 3.73 -7.07 -1.12
CA GLU A 120 2.34 -7.13 -0.66
C GLU A 120 1.97 -5.90 0.16
N VAL A 121 0.80 -5.32 -0.10
CA VAL A 121 0.18 -4.30 0.75
C VAL A 121 -0.73 -4.99 1.76
N LEU A 122 -0.56 -4.65 3.04
CA LEU A 122 -1.42 -5.06 4.14
C LEU A 122 -2.24 -3.88 4.63
N ILE A 123 -3.56 -4.02 4.67
CA ILE A 123 -4.49 -2.97 5.11
C ILE A 123 -5.33 -3.51 6.26
N GLU A 124 -5.39 -2.76 7.36
CA GLU A 124 -6.07 -3.19 8.58
C GLU A 124 -6.98 -2.10 9.14
N LYS A 125 -8.23 -2.45 9.45
CA LYS A 125 -9.22 -1.57 10.09
C LYS A 125 -10.24 -2.39 10.86
N GLY A 126 -10.44 -2.10 12.15
CA GLY A 126 -11.54 -2.69 12.95
C GLY A 126 -11.60 -4.22 12.88
N GLY A 127 -10.46 -4.90 12.98
CA GLY A 127 -10.37 -6.36 12.89
C GLY A 127 -10.43 -6.95 11.47
N LYS A 128 -10.70 -6.13 10.44
CA LYS A 128 -10.58 -6.55 9.04
C LYS A 128 -9.14 -6.39 8.56
N LYS A 129 -8.64 -7.41 7.86
CA LYS A 129 -7.32 -7.46 7.24
C LYS A 129 -7.44 -7.77 5.75
N ILE A 130 -6.84 -6.93 4.92
CA ILE A 130 -6.78 -7.11 3.47
C ILE A 130 -5.31 -7.27 3.07
N SER A 131 -4.99 -8.29 2.27
CA SER A 131 -3.66 -8.50 1.72
C SER A 131 -3.69 -8.54 0.20
N LEU A 132 -2.87 -7.68 -0.43
CA LEU A 132 -2.85 -7.42 -1.86
C LEU A 132 -1.44 -7.61 -2.39
N LYS A 133 -1.22 -8.63 -3.21
CA LYS A 133 0.06 -8.80 -3.91
C LYS A 133 0.08 -8.01 -5.21
N ILE A 134 1.17 -7.30 -5.49
CA ILE A 134 1.30 -6.57 -6.77
C ILE A 134 1.28 -7.56 -7.94
N TRP A 135 0.63 -7.17 -9.04
CA TRP A 135 0.40 -7.95 -10.26
C TRP A 135 -0.49 -9.19 -10.07
N SER A 136 -1.17 -9.29 -8.94
CA SER A 136 -2.14 -10.35 -8.66
C SER A 136 -3.57 -9.83 -8.74
N LYS A 137 -4.46 -10.66 -9.30
CA LYS A 137 -5.91 -10.50 -9.14
C LYS A 137 -6.43 -11.13 -7.86
N GLU A 138 -5.61 -11.95 -7.20
CA GLU A 138 -5.96 -12.61 -5.95
C GLU A 138 -5.67 -11.68 -4.79
N VAL A 139 -6.69 -11.48 -3.95
CA VAL A 139 -6.65 -10.65 -2.76
C VAL A 139 -7.21 -11.45 -1.61
N TYR A 140 -6.66 -11.31 -0.41
CA TYR A 140 -7.19 -11.99 0.78
C TYR A 140 -7.89 -10.99 1.69
N VAL A 141 -9.12 -11.28 2.08
CA VAL A 141 -9.88 -10.53 3.09
C VAL A 141 -10.12 -11.46 4.26
N ASN A 142 -9.52 -11.15 5.42
CA ASN A 142 -9.52 -12.00 6.60
C ASN A 142 -9.08 -13.45 6.29
N GLY A 143 -8.04 -13.60 5.46
CA GLY A 143 -7.53 -14.91 5.01
C GLY A 143 -8.38 -15.60 3.95
N THR A 144 -9.57 -15.08 3.61
CA THR A 144 -10.41 -15.63 2.53
C THR A 144 -10.01 -15.01 1.19
N LYS A 145 -9.69 -15.85 0.22
CA LYS A 145 -9.37 -15.43 -1.15
C LYS A 145 -10.58 -14.79 -1.83
N LYS A 146 -10.32 -13.67 -2.51
CA LYS A 146 -11.22 -12.91 -3.38
C LYS A 146 -10.47 -12.60 -4.67
N VAL A 147 -11.22 -12.39 -5.74
CA VAL A 147 -10.66 -12.05 -7.06
C VAL A 147 -11.15 -10.67 -7.46
N ILE A 148 -10.23 -9.82 -7.91
CA ILE A 148 -10.53 -8.49 -8.46
C ILE A 148 -10.37 -8.49 -9.98
N ASP A 149 -11.16 -7.67 -10.67
CA ASP A 149 -11.22 -7.68 -12.14
C ASP A 149 -9.92 -7.20 -12.79
N VAL A 150 -9.34 -6.16 -12.20
CA VAL A 150 -8.06 -5.56 -12.61
C VAL A 150 -7.06 -5.84 -11.49
N PRO A 151 -5.89 -6.43 -11.79
CA PRO A 151 -4.90 -6.74 -10.78
C PRO A 151 -4.39 -5.47 -10.09
N ALA A 152 -3.94 -5.61 -8.85
CA ALA A 152 -3.19 -4.54 -8.20
C ALA A 152 -1.91 -4.27 -9.01
N GLU A 153 -1.58 -3.00 -9.25
CA GLU A 153 -0.41 -2.64 -10.06
C GLU A 153 0.44 -1.56 -9.41
N LEU A 154 1.68 -1.40 -9.90
CA LEU A 154 2.57 -0.33 -9.47
C LEU A 154 2.60 0.75 -10.54
N LYS A 155 2.31 1.99 -10.16
CA LYS A 155 2.42 3.17 -11.04
C LYS A 155 3.06 4.31 -10.25
N ASN A 156 4.14 4.89 -10.76
CA ASN A 156 4.87 5.99 -10.12
C ASN A 156 5.19 5.70 -8.63
N GLY A 157 5.62 4.47 -8.32
CA GLY A 157 5.90 4.05 -6.94
C GLY A 157 4.67 3.85 -6.04
N ARG A 158 3.45 3.96 -6.57
CA ARG A 158 2.21 3.74 -5.83
C ARG A 158 1.51 2.45 -6.23
N THR A 159 0.94 1.76 -5.24
CA THR A 159 0.07 0.60 -5.48
C THR A 159 -1.33 1.08 -5.88
N MET A 160 -1.71 0.78 -7.11
CA MET A 160 -2.99 1.11 -7.71
C MET A 160 -3.93 -0.09 -7.62
N VAL A 161 -5.14 0.13 -7.09
CA VAL A 161 -6.14 -0.93 -6.86
C VAL A 161 -7.53 -0.41 -7.27
N PRO A 162 -8.43 -1.27 -7.78
CA PRO A 162 -9.82 -0.90 -8.00
C PRO A 162 -10.45 -0.34 -6.71
N LEU A 163 -10.84 0.93 -6.73
CA LEU A 163 -11.35 1.65 -5.56
C LEU A 163 -12.54 0.93 -4.92
N ARG A 164 -13.49 0.47 -5.75
CA ARG A 164 -14.73 -0.16 -5.28
C ARG A 164 -14.48 -1.37 -4.39
N PHE A 165 -13.55 -2.24 -4.77
CA PHE A 165 -13.23 -3.45 -4.01
C PHE A 165 -12.83 -3.11 -2.56
N ILE A 166 -12.01 -2.08 -2.39
CA ILE A 166 -11.47 -1.71 -1.07
C ILE A 166 -12.55 -1.07 -0.22
N SER A 167 -13.30 -0.13 -0.79
CA SER A 167 -14.38 0.54 -0.09
C SER A 167 -15.44 -0.47 0.38
N GLU A 168 -15.85 -1.40 -0.49
CA GLU A 168 -16.82 -2.44 -0.17
C GLU A 168 -16.27 -3.48 0.82
N ALA A 169 -14.98 -3.83 0.75
CA ALA A 169 -14.35 -4.70 1.74
C ALA A 169 -14.45 -4.11 3.16
N PHE A 170 -14.40 -2.78 3.29
CA PHE A 170 -14.65 -2.07 4.54
C PHE A 170 -16.13 -1.78 4.83
N GLY A 171 -17.06 -2.20 3.96
CA GLY A 171 -18.50 -2.05 4.13
C GLY A 171 -19.06 -0.69 3.70
N ALA A 172 -18.27 0.13 3.02
CA ALA A 172 -18.70 1.42 2.49
C ALA A 172 -19.47 1.27 1.17
N ASN A 173 -20.33 2.24 0.88
CA ASN A 173 -21.04 2.35 -0.39
C ASN A 173 -20.25 3.24 -1.36
N VAL A 174 -20.23 2.87 -2.65
CA VAL A 174 -19.49 3.61 -3.68
C VAL A 174 -20.40 3.99 -4.83
N ARG A 175 -20.39 5.27 -5.21
CA ARG A 175 -21.13 5.81 -6.33
C ARG A 175 -20.22 6.54 -7.31
N TRP A 176 -20.43 6.30 -8.60
CA TRP A 176 -19.81 7.07 -9.68
C TRP A 176 -20.79 8.15 -10.15
N ILE A 177 -20.31 9.38 -10.29
CA ILE A 177 -21.04 10.47 -10.93
C ILE A 177 -20.32 10.81 -12.24
N ASP A 178 -20.91 10.36 -13.33
CA ASP A 178 -20.27 10.39 -14.65
C ASP A 178 -20.01 11.81 -15.15
N ALA A 179 -21.02 12.67 -15.07
CA ALA A 179 -20.96 14.08 -15.47
C ALA A 179 -19.85 14.88 -14.78
N GLU A 180 -19.42 14.45 -13.58
CA GLU A 180 -18.41 15.15 -12.78
C GLU A 180 -17.06 14.42 -12.71
N ARG A 181 -16.98 13.23 -13.31
CA ARG A 181 -15.86 12.27 -13.18
C ARG A 181 -15.50 12.06 -11.70
N LYS A 182 -16.53 11.84 -10.88
CA LYS A 182 -16.44 11.89 -9.41
C LYS A 182 -16.83 10.54 -8.80
N VAL A 183 -15.99 10.05 -7.90
CA VAL A 183 -16.31 8.91 -7.03
C VAL A 183 -16.73 9.45 -5.67
N VAL A 184 -17.86 8.99 -5.17
CA VAL A 184 -18.34 9.28 -3.80
C VAL A 184 -18.36 7.97 -3.02
N ILE A 185 -17.66 7.95 -1.90
CA ILE A 185 -17.63 6.86 -0.92
C ILE A 185 -18.35 7.34 0.34
N ASN A 186 -19.32 6.57 0.81
CA ASN A 186 -19.99 6.80 2.09
C ASN A 186 -19.69 5.63 3.01
N THR A 187 -19.02 5.89 4.12
CA THR A 187 -18.79 4.91 5.18
C THR A 187 -20.07 4.69 6.01
N LYS A 188 -20.18 3.55 6.69
CA LYS A 188 -21.30 3.22 7.57
C LYS A 188 -20.95 3.55 9.01
#